data_AF-C2G0H5-F1
#
_entry.id   AF-C2G0H5-F1
#
_cell.length_a   1.000
_cell.length_b   1.000
_cell.length_c   1.000
_cell.angle_alpha   90.00
_cell.angle_beta   90.00
_cell.angle_gamma   90.00
#
_symmetry.space_group_name_H-M   'P 1'
#
loop_
_entity.id
_entity.type
_entity.pdbx_description
1 polymer ?
#
loop_
_entity_poly.entity_id
_entity_poly.type
_entity_poly.pdbx_seq_one_letter_code
_entity_poly.pdbx_strand_id
1 'polypeptide(L)'
;MSPYGTSNPDYLLDNISLNQEACDGLGYCLPACPMMSLSLVEGYVNGYFNSQTLFVDLGTCIICGLCAEVCPNQAIDVDVPGGGGSSTPGGTDNGGSGGGNASGSNFNALGPTNPINLEKDLDCFDKVPSNNNTVYKITIHVHSAHEGYPTQEYWQGDPGHAYITMEKSNNANVHRLSFGFYPKEDTWVTPTKNAVASGIGEESSNDLRRSDIRYTMIVNEQSFNNAKFSAIVNSNKPYDLNDFNCTDYAIEVFNAAMQNGEKLNVLNSNIGFTTPAGLYSNLDQLRQNGNTKISKSKFYLPFSNSCN
;
A
#
# COMPACT_ATOMS: atom_id res chain seq x y z
N MET A 1 11.18 23.51 22.83
CA MET A 1 11.26 23.38 21.36
C MET A 1 10.50 22.11 21.01
N SER A 2 9.35 22.23 20.37
CA SER A 2 8.43 21.09 20.16
C SER A 2 9.02 20.15 19.10
N PRO A 3 9.20 18.85 19.39
CA PRO A 3 9.62 17.84 18.41
C PRO A 3 8.48 17.36 17.50
N TYR A 4 7.29 17.97 17.64
CA TYR A 4 6.13 17.73 16.81
C TYR A 4 5.83 19.04 16.09
N GLY A 5 5.63 18.97 14.77
CA GLY A 5 5.62 20.09 13.83
C GLY A 5 4.76 21.31 14.22
N THR A 6 4.81 22.32 13.37
CA THR A 6 4.33 23.67 13.70
C THR A 6 3.21 24.14 12.78
N SER A 7 2.24 24.82 13.37
CA SER A 7 1.26 25.68 12.68
C SER A 7 1.44 27.15 13.07
N ASN A 8 2.52 27.49 13.78
CA ASN A 8 2.76 28.85 14.29
C ASN A 8 2.91 29.82 13.10
N PRO A 9 2.17 30.95 13.07
CA PRO A 9 2.18 31.90 11.96
C PRO A 9 3.54 32.50 11.63
N ASP A 10 4.44 32.61 12.62
CA ASP A 10 5.80 33.13 12.46
C ASP A 10 6.83 32.11 12.99
N TYR A 11 6.87 30.94 12.34
CA TYR A 11 7.81 29.90 12.72
C TYR A 11 9.16 30.09 12.02
N LEU A 12 10.18 30.40 12.80
CA LEU A 12 11.58 30.51 12.37
C LEU A 12 12.42 29.42 13.05
N LEU A 13 12.90 28.47 12.25
CA LEU A 13 14.09 27.68 12.57
C LEU A 13 15.21 28.15 11.65
N ASP A 14 16.48 27.98 12.06
CA ASP A 14 17.66 28.55 11.40
C ASP A 14 17.67 28.45 9.86
N ASN A 15 17.03 27.41 9.29
CA ASN A 15 17.00 27.13 7.86
C ASN A 15 15.58 27.01 7.23
N ILE A 16 14.51 27.33 7.96
CA ILE A 16 13.14 27.29 7.41
C ILE A 16 12.26 28.36 8.07
N SER A 17 11.58 29.15 7.24
CA SER A 17 10.58 30.12 7.68
C SER A 17 9.23 29.87 7.01
N LEU A 18 8.14 30.06 7.75
CA LEU A 18 6.78 29.90 7.27
C LEU A 18 5.94 31.10 7.69
N ASN A 19 5.36 31.79 6.72
CA ASN A 19 4.38 32.86 6.91
C ASN A 19 2.99 32.32 6.58
N GLN A 20 2.20 32.04 7.62
CA GLN A 20 0.85 31.48 7.44
C GLN A 20 -0.18 32.49 6.96
N GLU A 21 0.07 33.79 7.09
CA GLU A 21 -0.82 34.82 6.54
C GLU A 21 -0.73 34.87 5.01
N ALA A 22 0.47 34.62 4.46
CA ALA A 22 0.70 34.50 3.03
C ALA A 22 0.28 33.14 2.46
N CYS A 23 0.08 32.13 3.31
CA CYS A 23 -0.36 30.80 2.90
C CYS A 23 -1.87 30.79 2.62
N ASP A 24 -2.21 30.61 1.35
CA ASP A 24 -3.58 30.50 0.86
C ASP A 24 -4.14 29.06 0.91
N GLY A 25 -3.34 28.10 1.39
CA GLY A 25 -3.76 26.72 1.58
C GLY A 25 -3.96 25.94 0.28
N LEU A 26 -3.45 26.42 -0.87
CA LEU A 26 -3.61 25.73 -2.17
C LEU A 26 -2.85 24.40 -2.25
N GLY A 27 -1.83 24.23 -1.42
CA GLY A 27 -1.16 22.95 -1.22
C GLY A 27 -0.19 22.53 -2.33
N TYR A 28 0.26 23.43 -3.22
CA TYR A 28 1.26 23.10 -4.26
C TYR A 28 2.56 22.51 -3.71
N CYS A 29 2.94 22.89 -2.49
CA CYS A 29 4.12 22.39 -1.81
C CYS A 29 3.98 20.93 -1.33
N LEU A 30 2.75 20.43 -1.08
CA LEU A 30 2.52 19.06 -0.61
C LEU A 30 3.07 18.02 -1.59
N PRO A 31 2.69 18.00 -2.88
CA PRO A 31 3.24 17.05 -3.84
C PRO A 31 4.70 17.32 -4.21
N ALA A 32 5.19 18.55 -4.01
CA ALA A 32 6.60 18.88 -4.25
C ALA A 32 7.54 18.40 -3.15
N CYS A 33 7.01 18.11 -1.95
CA CYS A 33 7.82 17.63 -0.83
C CYS A 33 8.16 16.14 -1.01
N PRO A 34 9.44 15.77 -1.24
CA PRO A 34 9.82 14.38 -1.51
C PRO A 34 9.65 13.48 -0.27
N MET A 35 9.64 14.08 0.92
CA MET A 35 9.46 13.39 2.20
C MET A 35 8.02 13.45 2.70
N MET A 36 7.13 14.13 1.97
CA MET A 36 5.73 14.37 2.35
C MET A 36 5.58 14.95 3.77
N SER A 37 6.57 15.72 4.20
CA SER A 37 6.61 16.38 5.52
C SER A 37 5.65 17.56 5.63
N LEU A 38 4.77 17.76 4.66
CA LEU A 38 3.84 18.88 4.58
C LEU A 38 2.40 18.37 4.55
N SER A 39 1.53 19.00 5.31
CA SER A 39 0.09 18.72 5.29
C SER A 39 -0.72 19.99 5.50
N LEU A 40 -1.97 20.00 5.04
CA LEU A 40 -2.92 21.06 5.37
C LEU A 40 -3.81 20.57 6.51
N VAL A 41 -3.85 21.33 7.60
CA VAL A 41 -4.58 21.00 8.82
C VAL A 41 -5.47 22.15 9.25
N GLU A 42 -6.43 21.85 10.12
CA GLU A 42 -7.21 22.88 10.81
C GLU A 42 -6.33 23.60 11.84
N GLY A 43 -6.34 24.93 11.83
CA GLY A 43 -5.52 25.76 12.69
C GLY A 43 -6.09 27.16 12.87
N TYR A 44 -5.42 27.98 13.67
CA TYR A 44 -5.74 29.40 13.82
C TYR A 44 -4.58 30.25 13.34
N VAL A 45 -4.83 31.15 12.39
CA VAL A 45 -3.88 32.15 11.89
C VAL A 45 -4.41 33.52 12.33
N ASN A 46 -3.62 34.27 13.10
CA ASN A 46 -4.04 35.56 13.70
C ASN A 46 -5.37 35.53 14.47
N GLY A 47 -5.66 34.42 15.15
CA GLY A 47 -6.89 34.26 15.93
C GLY A 47 -8.14 33.94 15.10
N TYR A 48 -8.01 33.77 13.77
CA TYR A 48 -9.08 33.31 12.89
C TYR A 48 -8.87 31.84 12.53
N PHE A 49 -9.96 31.07 12.54
CA PHE A 49 -9.94 29.67 12.15
C PHE A 49 -9.67 29.52 10.65
N ASN A 50 -8.72 28.66 10.29
CA ASN A 50 -8.37 28.31 8.93
C ASN A 50 -8.26 26.78 8.81
N SER A 51 -9.08 26.17 7.95
CA SER A 51 -9.11 24.72 7.74
C SER A 51 -7.99 24.20 6.84
N GLN A 52 -7.14 25.09 6.30
CA GLN A 52 -6.06 24.78 5.36
C GLN A 52 -4.75 25.45 5.78
N THR A 53 -4.39 25.32 7.06
CA THR A 53 -3.13 25.81 7.60
C THR A 53 -1.99 24.84 7.25
N LEU A 54 -0.86 25.33 6.74
CA LEU A 54 0.26 24.48 6.33
C LEU A 54 1.04 23.98 7.55
N PHE A 55 1.04 22.68 7.80
CA PHE A 55 1.83 22.04 8.84
C PHE A 55 3.10 21.45 8.23
N VAL A 56 4.24 21.67 8.92
CA VAL A 56 5.54 21.10 8.54
C VAL A 56 6.02 20.15 9.62
N ASP A 57 6.16 18.87 9.26
CA ASP A 57 6.80 17.84 10.09
C ASP A 57 8.32 17.90 9.95
N LEU A 58 8.96 18.52 10.94
CA LEU A 58 10.40 18.69 10.98
C LEU A 58 11.16 17.41 11.33
N GLY A 59 10.48 16.36 11.79
CA GLY A 59 11.09 15.05 12.04
C GLY A 59 11.42 14.29 10.76
N THR A 60 10.67 14.55 9.68
CA THR A 60 10.84 13.92 8.36
C THR A 60 11.39 14.89 7.31
N CYS A 61 11.27 16.20 7.54
CA CYS A 61 11.72 17.22 6.60
C CYS A 61 13.25 17.22 6.45
N ILE A 62 13.72 17.01 5.23
CA ILE A 62 15.16 17.02 4.89
C ILE A 62 15.67 18.42 4.46
N ILE A 63 14.87 19.47 4.59
CA ILE A 63 15.26 20.87 4.31
C ILE A 63 15.80 21.04 2.87
N CYS A 64 15.10 20.47 1.88
CA CYS A 64 15.54 20.50 0.48
C CYS A 64 15.14 21.75 -0.31
N GLY A 65 14.18 22.55 0.18
CA GLY A 65 13.75 23.80 -0.45
C GLY A 65 12.71 23.72 -1.57
N LEU A 66 12.37 22.51 -2.06
CA LEU A 66 11.39 22.34 -3.16
C LEU A 66 10.02 22.95 -2.86
N CYS A 67 9.57 22.90 -1.60
CA CYS A 67 8.31 23.51 -1.19
C CYS A 67 8.30 25.04 -1.33
N ALA A 68 9.44 25.69 -1.11
CA ALA A 68 9.61 27.13 -1.29
C ALA A 68 9.61 27.49 -2.78
N GLU A 69 10.28 26.69 -3.62
CA GLU A 69 10.35 26.92 -5.07
C GLU A 69 8.98 26.86 -5.75
N VAL A 70 8.11 25.92 -5.35
CA VAL A 70 6.79 25.77 -5.97
C VAL A 70 5.71 26.66 -5.34
N CYS A 71 6.01 27.36 -4.24
CA CYS A 71 5.01 28.15 -3.54
C CYS A 71 4.75 29.47 -4.30
N PRO A 72 3.56 29.66 -4.91
CA PRO A 72 3.29 30.84 -5.71
C PRO A 72 3.31 32.14 -4.88
N ASN A 73 2.98 32.04 -3.60
CA ASN A 73 2.91 33.19 -2.68
C ASN A 73 4.18 33.36 -1.85
N GLN A 74 5.21 32.51 -2.05
CA GLN A 74 6.43 32.52 -1.25
C GLN A 74 6.16 32.47 0.26
N ALA A 75 5.10 31.76 0.65
CA ALA A 75 4.67 31.64 2.04
C ALA A 75 5.62 30.79 2.89
N ILE A 76 6.45 29.97 2.26
CA ILE A 76 7.48 29.13 2.89
C ILE A 76 8.83 29.43 2.24
N ASP A 77 9.86 29.62 3.06
CA ASP A 77 11.23 29.86 2.63
C ASP A 77 12.19 28.90 3.36
N VAL A 78 13.25 28.48 2.67
CA VAL A 78 14.20 27.47 3.17
C VAL A 78 15.61 27.92 2.83
N ASP A 79 16.42 28.16 3.86
CA ASP A 79 17.84 28.47 3.69
C ASP A 79 18.64 27.16 3.61
N VAL A 80 18.98 26.74 2.38
CA VAL A 80 19.68 25.47 2.14
C VAL A 80 21.19 25.67 2.36
N PRO A 81 21.82 25.01 3.35
CA PRO A 81 23.25 25.20 3.59
C PRO A 81 24.08 24.62 2.44
N GLY A 82 24.66 25.50 1.61
CA GLY A 82 25.61 25.13 0.56
C GLY A 82 25.11 25.19 -0.89
N GLY A 83 23.87 25.64 -1.13
CA GLY A 83 23.37 25.99 -2.46
C GLY A 83 23.21 27.50 -2.57
N GLY A 84 24.06 28.16 -3.37
CA GLY A 84 24.03 29.61 -3.54
C GLY A 84 22.63 30.11 -3.92
N GLY A 85 22.13 31.07 -3.13
CA GLY A 85 20.80 31.63 -3.31
C GLY A 85 20.61 32.39 -4.61
N SER A 86 19.34 32.62 -4.95
CA SER A 86 18.95 33.80 -5.69
C SER A 86 17.50 34.14 -5.39
N SER A 87 17.32 35.16 -4.57
CA SER A 87 16.16 36.04 -4.62
C SER A 87 16.07 36.67 -6.01
N THR A 88 14.91 36.63 -6.67
CA THR A 88 14.20 37.81 -7.24
C THR A 88 12.93 37.42 -8.03
N PRO A 89 11.95 38.35 -8.16
CA PRO A 89 10.56 38.06 -8.55
C PRO A 89 10.20 38.48 -9.98
N GLY A 90 9.16 37.84 -10.53
CA GLY A 90 8.30 38.40 -11.58
C GLY A 90 8.46 37.78 -12.97
N GLY A 91 7.33 37.32 -13.54
CA GLY A 91 7.22 36.98 -14.95
C GLY A 91 6.08 36.00 -15.24
N THR A 92 4.96 36.52 -15.71
CA THR A 92 3.91 35.76 -16.41
C THR A 92 4.48 35.00 -17.60
N ASP A 93 3.94 33.81 -17.91
CA ASP A 93 3.51 33.47 -19.28
C ASP A 93 2.81 32.10 -19.37
N ASN A 94 1.86 32.07 -20.30
CA ASN A 94 0.99 30.97 -20.69
C ASN A 94 1.70 29.87 -21.49
N GLY A 95 1.18 28.64 -21.34
CA GLY A 95 1.00 27.72 -22.47
C GLY A 95 2.06 26.62 -22.61
N GLY A 96 1.61 25.37 -22.58
CA GLY A 96 2.44 24.24 -22.99
C GLY A 96 1.95 22.91 -22.47
N SER A 97 0.99 22.29 -23.18
CA SER A 97 0.76 20.85 -23.10
C SER A 97 2.06 20.13 -23.45
N GLY A 98 2.58 19.35 -22.50
CA GLY A 98 3.75 18.50 -22.69
C GLY A 98 3.58 17.23 -21.89
N GLY A 99 3.23 16.14 -22.57
CA GLY A 99 3.36 14.80 -22.01
C GLY A 99 4.80 14.58 -21.57
N GLY A 100 4.99 14.20 -20.31
CA GLY A 100 6.29 14.08 -19.69
C GLY A 100 6.37 12.82 -18.84
N ASN A 101 6.89 11.76 -19.46
CA ASN A 101 7.72 10.69 -18.91
C ASN A 101 7.35 10.08 -17.55
N ALA A 102 7.03 8.79 -17.59
CA ALA A 102 7.10 7.87 -16.46
C ALA A 102 8.54 7.86 -15.92
N SER A 103 8.85 8.75 -14.97
CA SER A 103 10.07 8.70 -14.19
C SER A 103 9.84 7.71 -13.06
N GLY A 104 10.55 6.59 -13.10
CA GLY A 104 10.42 5.48 -12.16
C GLY A 104 10.51 5.94 -10.71
N SER A 105 9.40 5.90 -9.99
CA SER A 105 9.36 6.14 -8.56
C SER A 105 10.12 5.02 -7.84
N ASN A 106 11.16 5.39 -7.10
CA ASN A 106 11.81 4.48 -6.16
C ASN A 106 10.85 4.24 -4.99
N PHE A 107 10.47 3.00 -4.74
CA PHE A 107 9.57 2.62 -3.65
C PHE A 107 10.30 1.63 -2.72
N ASN A 108 10.11 1.76 -1.42
CA ASN A 108 10.67 0.83 -0.45
C ASN A 108 9.70 -0.34 -0.24
N ALA A 109 10.01 -1.49 -0.81
CA ALA A 109 9.25 -2.71 -0.56
C ALA A 109 9.62 -3.25 0.81
N LEU A 110 8.63 -3.27 1.70
CA LEU A 110 8.82 -3.75 3.06
C LEU A 110 8.81 -5.27 3.09
N GLY A 111 9.67 -5.84 3.93
CA GLY A 111 9.60 -7.23 4.30
C GLY A 111 8.39 -7.55 5.18
N PRO A 112 8.16 -8.84 5.48
CA PRO A 112 7.04 -9.23 6.32
C PRO A 112 7.25 -8.79 7.78
N THR A 113 6.24 -8.15 8.38
CA THR A 113 6.26 -7.75 9.81
C THR A 113 6.42 -8.95 10.74
N ASN A 114 5.76 -10.06 10.42
CA ASN A 114 5.90 -11.34 11.13
C ASN A 114 6.22 -12.44 10.11
N PRO A 115 7.51 -12.72 9.84
CA PRO A 115 7.91 -13.81 8.95
C PRO A 115 7.48 -15.17 9.51
N ILE A 116 6.96 -16.06 8.66
CA ILE A 116 6.45 -17.38 9.09
C ILE A 116 7.07 -18.56 8.32
N ASN A 117 6.99 -19.75 8.91
CA ASN A 117 7.22 -21.00 8.18
C ASN A 117 5.90 -21.49 7.60
N LEU A 118 5.66 -21.14 6.34
CA LEU A 118 4.38 -21.40 5.68
C LEU A 118 4.02 -22.89 5.65
N GLU A 119 4.97 -23.79 5.43
CA GLU A 119 4.68 -25.24 5.40
C GLU A 119 4.16 -25.72 6.75
N LYS A 120 4.87 -25.36 7.83
CA LYS A 120 4.47 -25.70 9.18
C LYS A 120 3.08 -25.15 9.53
N ASP A 121 2.78 -23.91 9.15
CA ASP A 121 1.49 -23.28 9.45
C ASP A 121 0.35 -23.83 8.59
N LEU A 122 0.62 -24.22 7.33
CA LEU A 122 -0.36 -24.88 6.48
C LEU A 122 -0.65 -26.33 6.92
N ASP A 123 0.31 -27.03 7.53
CA ASP A 123 0.10 -28.36 8.10
C ASP A 123 -0.89 -28.35 9.28
N CYS A 124 -1.08 -27.20 9.93
CA CYS A 124 -2.02 -27.04 11.03
C CYS A 124 -3.48 -27.22 10.62
N PHE A 125 -3.80 -27.08 9.33
CA PHE A 125 -5.12 -27.42 8.79
C PHE A 125 -5.45 -28.92 8.93
N ASP A 126 -4.45 -29.79 9.10
CA ASP A 126 -4.66 -31.23 9.26
C ASP A 126 -5.19 -31.57 10.67
N LYS A 127 -5.04 -30.65 11.65
CA LYS A 127 -5.68 -30.75 12.96
C LYS A 127 -7.21 -30.54 12.90
N VAL A 128 -7.73 -29.94 11.83
CA VAL A 128 -9.18 -29.80 11.62
C VAL A 128 -9.69 -31.04 10.87
N PRO A 129 -10.70 -31.77 11.40
CA PRO A 129 -11.21 -32.96 10.73
C PRO A 129 -11.71 -32.70 9.30
N SER A 130 -11.48 -33.66 8.40
CA SER A 130 -12.03 -33.69 7.03
C SER A 130 -13.18 -34.69 6.96
N ASN A 131 -14.42 -34.20 6.86
CA ASN A 131 -15.62 -35.00 6.65
C ASN A 131 -16.72 -34.14 5.99
N ASN A 132 -17.94 -34.68 5.87
CA ASN A 132 -19.06 -34.00 5.20
C ASN A 132 -19.50 -32.68 5.87
N ASN A 133 -19.08 -32.42 7.11
CA ASN A 133 -19.35 -31.15 7.81
C ASN A 133 -18.18 -30.15 7.68
N THR A 134 -17.12 -30.50 6.95
CA THR A 134 -15.95 -29.64 6.79
C THR A 134 -16.19 -28.59 5.71
N VAL A 135 -15.94 -27.33 6.04
CA VAL A 135 -16.00 -26.21 5.11
C VAL A 135 -14.58 -25.68 4.89
N TYR A 136 -14.19 -25.59 3.63
CA TYR A 136 -12.91 -25.02 3.18
C TYR A 136 -13.19 -23.68 2.51
N LYS A 137 -12.50 -22.63 2.94
CA LYS A 137 -12.58 -21.30 2.31
C LYS A 137 -11.20 -20.82 1.91
N ILE A 138 -11.15 -20.22 0.73
CA ILE A 138 -10.00 -19.46 0.22
C ILE A 138 -10.50 -18.05 -0.06
N THR A 139 -9.76 -17.04 0.41
CA THR A 139 -10.05 -15.64 0.13
C THR A 139 -8.80 -14.95 -0.39
N ILE A 140 -8.92 -14.29 -1.54
CA ILE A 140 -7.93 -13.31 -1.98
C ILE A 140 -8.37 -11.93 -1.52
N HIS A 141 -7.43 -11.16 -0.99
CA HIS A 141 -7.64 -9.84 -0.42
C HIS A 141 -6.78 -8.81 -1.14
N VAL A 142 -7.30 -7.59 -1.22
CA VAL A 142 -6.54 -6.41 -1.62
C VAL A 142 -6.58 -5.38 -0.49
N HIS A 143 -5.39 -5.01 -0.04
CA HIS A 143 -5.10 -3.78 0.66
C HIS A 143 -4.71 -2.75 -0.40
N SER A 144 -5.57 -1.78 -0.71
CA SER A 144 -5.27 -0.76 -1.72
C SER A 144 -4.32 0.29 -1.13
N ALA A 145 -3.49 0.97 -1.91
CA ALA A 145 -2.62 2.04 -1.40
C ALA A 145 -3.37 3.10 -0.57
N HIS A 146 -4.60 3.44 -0.99
CA HIS A 146 -5.47 4.38 -0.27
C HIS A 146 -6.92 3.91 -0.28
N GLU A 147 -7.58 3.96 0.87
CA GLU A 147 -8.98 3.50 1.04
C GLU A 147 -9.96 4.29 0.16
N GLY A 148 -9.80 5.60 0.08
CA GLY A 148 -10.67 6.48 -0.73
C GLY A 148 -10.38 6.45 -2.24
N TYR A 149 -9.18 5.97 -2.63
CA TYR A 149 -8.72 5.94 -4.03
C TYR A 149 -8.13 4.56 -4.34
N PRO A 150 -8.93 3.49 -4.31
CA PRO A 150 -8.43 2.12 -4.26
C PRO A 150 -7.78 1.63 -5.57
N THR A 151 -7.94 2.37 -6.65
CA THR A 151 -7.30 2.09 -7.94
C THR A 151 -6.01 2.90 -8.13
N GLN A 152 -5.57 3.65 -7.13
CA GLN A 152 -4.30 4.35 -7.16
C GLN A 152 -3.17 3.37 -6.85
N GLU A 153 -2.14 3.36 -7.70
CA GLU A 153 -1.02 2.42 -7.62
C GLU A 153 -0.11 2.68 -6.41
N TYR A 154 -0.07 3.91 -5.93
CA TYR A 154 0.81 4.33 -4.85
C TYR A 154 0.27 5.58 -4.14
N TRP A 155 0.31 5.57 -2.80
CA TRP A 155 -0.11 6.69 -1.96
C TRP A 155 0.74 6.74 -0.68
N GLN A 156 1.42 7.85 -0.42
CA GLN A 156 2.16 8.07 0.83
C GLN A 156 3.16 6.96 1.23
N GLY A 157 3.87 6.34 0.27
CA GLY A 157 4.78 5.22 0.60
C GLY A 157 4.18 3.84 0.41
N ASP A 158 2.86 3.74 0.31
CA ASP A 158 2.14 2.48 0.24
C ASP A 158 1.77 2.14 -1.21
N PRO A 159 2.30 1.05 -1.80
CA PRO A 159 1.87 0.54 -3.11
C PRO A 159 0.59 -0.31 -3.01
N GLY A 160 0.05 -0.51 -1.80
CA GLY A 160 -0.92 -1.54 -1.49
C GLY A 160 -0.30 -2.93 -1.38
N HIS A 161 -1.13 -3.93 -1.15
CA HIS A 161 -0.72 -5.33 -1.05
C HIS A 161 -1.86 -6.27 -1.42
N ALA A 162 -1.50 -7.44 -1.94
CA ALA A 162 -2.42 -8.54 -2.19
C ALA A 162 -1.97 -9.79 -1.43
N TYR A 163 -2.92 -10.50 -0.86
CA TYR A 163 -2.62 -11.61 0.05
C TYR A 163 -3.79 -12.61 0.15
N ILE A 164 -3.53 -13.75 0.80
CA ILE A 164 -4.47 -14.87 0.89
C ILE A 164 -4.89 -15.11 2.33
N THR A 165 -6.16 -15.47 2.52
CA THR A 165 -6.64 -16.13 3.73
C THR A 165 -7.15 -17.53 3.39
N MET A 166 -6.63 -18.53 4.09
CA MET A 166 -7.12 -19.90 4.06
C MET A 166 -7.84 -20.21 5.37
N GLU A 167 -8.99 -20.87 5.30
CA GLU A 167 -9.77 -21.30 6.46
C GLU A 167 -10.30 -22.71 6.25
N LYS A 168 -10.13 -23.57 7.25
CA LYS A 168 -10.77 -24.89 7.33
C LYS A 168 -11.53 -24.95 8.63
N SER A 169 -12.80 -25.32 8.55
CA SER A 169 -13.68 -25.42 9.71
C SER A 169 -14.44 -26.73 9.73
N ASN A 170 -14.60 -27.32 10.91
CA ASN A 170 -15.45 -28.48 11.17
C ASN A 170 -16.13 -28.29 12.52
N ASN A 171 -17.41 -27.93 12.51
CA ASN A 171 -18.16 -27.54 13.71
C ASN A 171 -17.44 -26.39 14.46
N ALA A 172 -17.07 -26.62 15.73
CA ALA A 172 -16.35 -25.63 16.56
C ALA A 172 -14.84 -25.54 16.24
N ASN A 173 -14.27 -26.52 15.54
CA ASN A 173 -12.85 -26.50 15.19
C ASN A 173 -12.65 -25.62 13.97
N VAL A 174 -11.96 -24.50 14.13
CA VAL A 174 -11.61 -23.59 13.05
C VAL A 174 -10.12 -23.35 13.08
N HIS A 175 -9.47 -23.53 11.95
CA HIS A 175 -8.13 -23.03 11.71
C HIS A 175 -8.17 -22.03 10.56
N ARG A 176 -7.40 -20.96 10.69
CA ARG A 176 -7.32 -19.89 9.71
C ARG A 176 -5.89 -19.35 9.69
N LEU A 177 -5.40 -19.07 8.48
CA LEU A 177 -4.12 -18.42 8.25
C LEU A 177 -4.29 -17.34 7.18
N SER A 178 -3.90 -16.11 7.50
CA SER A 178 -3.80 -15.01 6.54
C SER A 178 -2.33 -14.72 6.29
N PHE A 179 -1.87 -14.83 5.04
CA PHE A 179 -0.46 -14.73 4.69
C PHE A 179 -0.24 -14.06 3.33
N GLY A 180 0.90 -13.41 3.15
CA GLY A 180 1.29 -12.76 1.90
C GLY A 180 2.77 -12.91 1.58
N PHE A 181 3.12 -12.49 0.37
CA PHE A 181 4.44 -12.68 -0.23
C PHE A 181 5.17 -11.33 -0.36
N TYR A 182 6.42 -11.31 0.06
CA TYR A 182 7.20 -10.10 0.27
C TYR A 182 8.64 -10.30 -0.22
N PRO A 183 9.42 -9.23 -0.43
CA PRO A 183 10.86 -9.35 -0.33
C PRO A 183 11.22 -9.88 1.08
N LYS A 184 12.33 -10.60 1.20
CA LYS A 184 12.74 -11.21 2.47
C LYS A 184 13.02 -10.17 3.55
N GLU A 185 13.54 -9.02 3.15
CA GLU A 185 13.91 -7.88 3.98
C GLU A 185 13.52 -6.59 3.25
N ASP A 186 13.41 -5.49 4.00
CA ASP A 186 13.14 -4.17 3.43
C ASP A 186 14.15 -3.84 2.34
N THR A 187 13.66 -3.40 1.19
CA THR A 187 14.52 -3.11 0.06
C THR A 187 13.97 -2.02 -0.82
N TRP A 188 14.85 -1.12 -1.24
CA TRP A 188 14.53 -0.12 -2.25
C TRP A 188 14.39 -0.80 -3.61
N VAL A 189 13.15 -0.83 -4.09
CA VAL A 189 12.82 -1.32 -5.41
C VAL A 189 12.73 -0.14 -6.36
N THR A 190 13.52 -0.23 -7.42
CA THR A 190 13.45 0.68 -8.56
C THR A 190 12.86 -0.10 -9.73
N PRO A 191 12.19 0.53 -10.71
CA PRO A 191 11.57 -0.18 -11.84
C PRO A 191 12.51 -1.06 -12.68
N THR A 192 13.82 -0.96 -12.49
CA THR A 192 14.86 -1.66 -13.26
C THR A 192 15.69 -2.67 -12.45
N LYS A 193 15.33 -2.99 -11.19
CA LYS A 193 16.14 -3.89 -10.35
C LYS A 193 15.71 -5.36 -10.47
N ASN A 194 16.74 -6.23 -10.42
CA ASN A 194 16.64 -7.68 -10.44
C ASN A 194 15.90 -8.23 -9.22
N ALA A 195 15.14 -9.31 -9.43
CA ALA A 195 14.69 -10.30 -8.45
C ALA A 195 15.55 -10.38 -7.16
N VAL A 196 14.88 -10.28 -6.01
CA VAL A 196 15.47 -10.42 -4.66
C VAL A 196 14.97 -11.69 -3.96
N ALA A 197 15.63 -12.09 -2.87
CA ALA A 197 15.10 -13.15 -2.02
C ALA A 197 13.72 -12.74 -1.48
N SER A 198 12.80 -13.72 -1.37
CA SER A 198 11.44 -13.50 -0.90
C SER A 198 11.23 -14.04 0.53
N GLY A 199 10.08 -13.70 1.10
CA GLY A 199 9.59 -14.22 2.37
C GLY A 199 8.07 -14.25 2.43
N ILE A 200 7.53 -15.06 3.35
CA ILE A 200 6.11 -15.11 3.66
C ILE A 200 5.88 -14.47 5.02
N GLY A 201 4.90 -13.58 5.09
CA GLY A 201 4.47 -12.93 6.33
C GLY A 201 3.06 -13.30 6.74
N GLU A 202 2.82 -13.42 8.04
CA GLU A 202 1.47 -13.43 8.59
C GLU A 202 0.85 -12.04 8.48
N GLU A 203 -0.36 -11.96 7.94
CA GLU A 203 -1.05 -10.71 7.64
C GLU A 203 -1.89 -10.21 8.81
N SER A 204 -2.39 -11.12 9.64
CA SER A 204 -3.21 -10.79 10.81
C SER A 204 -2.44 -10.18 11.98
N SER A 205 -1.11 -10.21 11.96
CA SER A 205 -0.26 -9.60 13.00
C SER A 205 0.02 -8.11 12.75
N ASN A 206 -0.46 -7.55 11.64
CA ASN A 206 -0.27 -6.15 11.29
C ASN A 206 -1.60 -5.39 11.48
N ASP A 207 -1.65 -4.50 12.49
CA ASP A 207 -2.87 -3.76 12.86
C ASP A 207 -3.38 -2.80 11.76
N LEU A 208 -2.51 -2.45 10.80
CA LEU A 208 -2.88 -1.62 9.64
C LEU A 208 -3.35 -2.47 8.44
N ARG A 209 -3.25 -3.79 8.52
CA ARG A 209 -3.65 -4.68 7.43
C ARG A 209 -5.15 -4.71 7.27
N ARG A 210 -5.60 -4.20 6.12
CA ARG A 210 -7.00 -4.16 5.72
C ARG A 210 -7.24 -4.96 4.44
N SER A 211 -8.50 -5.32 4.24
CA SER A 211 -9.02 -5.78 2.97
C SER A 211 -10.09 -4.78 2.51
N ASP A 212 -9.80 -4.03 1.46
CA ASP A 212 -10.71 -3.03 0.86
C ASP A 212 -11.67 -3.69 -0.15
N ILE A 213 -11.20 -4.76 -0.79
CA ILE A 213 -12.01 -5.71 -1.55
C ILE A 213 -11.46 -7.12 -1.33
N ARG A 214 -12.35 -8.11 -1.41
CA ARG A 214 -11.97 -9.53 -1.33
C ARG A 214 -12.91 -10.42 -2.13
N TYR A 215 -12.39 -11.55 -2.58
CA TYR A 215 -13.17 -12.61 -3.20
C TYR A 215 -13.01 -13.89 -2.38
N THR A 216 -14.10 -14.36 -1.75
CA THR A 216 -14.13 -15.58 -0.94
C THR A 216 -14.83 -16.72 -1.67
N MET A 217 -14.16 -17.87 -1.78
CA MET A 217 -14.75 -19.10 -2.32
C MET A 217 -14.86 -20.17 -1.24
N ILE A 218 -16.00 -20.85 -1.21
CA ILE A 218 -16.11 -22.19 -0.58
C ILE A 218 -15.66 -23.20 -1.62
N VAL A 219 -14.70 -24.05 -1.26
CA VAL A 219 -14.08 -25.03 -2.17
C VAL A 219 -14.15 -26.44 -1.59
N ASN A 220 -13.89 -27.45 -2.43
CA ASN A 220 -13.71 -28.82 -1.96
C ASN A 220 -12.28 -29.03 -1.41
N GLU A 221 -12.05 -30.16 -0.76
CA GLU A 221 -10.76 -30.50 -0.15
C GLU A 221 -9.61 -30.53 -1.18
N GLN A 222 -9.86 -31.04 -2.38
CA GLN A 222 -8.84 -31.10 -3.42
C GLN A 222 -8.41 -29.70 -3.88
N SER A 223 -9.36 -28.80 -4.15
CA SER A 223 -9.10 -27.39 -4.45
C SER A 223 -8.35 -26.67 -3.32
N PHE A 224 -8.70 -26.95 -2.06
CA PHE A 224 -7.99 -26.39 -0.92
C PHE A 224 -6.53 -26.86 -0.87
N ASN A 225 -6.29 -28.16 -1.09
CA ASN A 225 -4.95 -28.73 -1.15
C ASN A 225 -4.14 -28.25 -2.36
N ASN A 226 -4.78 -28.01 -3.50
CA ASN A 226 -4.14 -27.38 -4.66
C ASN A 226 -3.64 -25.97 -4.32
N ALA A 227 -4.43 -25.18 -3.58
CA ALA A 227 -4.00 -23.87 -3.10
C ALA A 227 -2.86 -23.97 -2.07
N LYS A 228 -2.92 -24.92 -1.11
CA LYS A 228 -1.79 -25.18 -0.17
C LYS A 228 -0.50 -25.45 -0.95
N PHE A 229 -0.57 -26.35 -1.92
CA PHE A 229 0.59 -26.71 -2.76
C PHE A 229 1.10 -25.52 -3.58
N SER A 230 0.21 -24.78 -4.23
CA SER A 230 0.57 -23.57 -4.99
C SER A 230 1.26 -22.52 -4.10
N ALA A 231 0.77 -22.32 -2.87
CA ALA A 231 1.35 -21.39 -1.91
C ALA A 231 2.80 -21.79 -1.54
N ILE A 232 3.04 -23.06 -1.24
CA ILE A 232 4.39 -23.57 -0.92
C ILE A 232 5.34 -23.50 -2.12
N VAL A 233 4.89 -23.89 -3.30
CA VAL A 233 5.76 -23.85 -4.49
C VAL A 233 6.13 -22.41 -4.83
N ASN A 234 5.14 -21.51 -4.85
CA ASN A 234 5.36 -20.13 -5.24
C ASN A 234 6.10 -19.31 -4.18
N SER A 235 6.09 -19.71 -2.90
CA SER A 235 6.85 -19.01 -1.85
C SER A 235 8.37 -19.14 -2.02
N ASN A 236 8.83 -20.10 -2.83
CA ASN A 236 10.24 -20.31 -3.16
C ASN A 236 10.72 -19.48 -4.37
N LYS A 237 9.81 -18.77 -5.05
CA LYS A 237 10.20 -17.85 -6.14
C LYS A 237 10.84 -16.60 -5.55
N PRO A 238 11.78 -15.95 -6.26
CA PRO A 238 12.26 -14.64 -5.83
C PRO A 238 11.14 -13.60 -5.94
N TYR A 239 11.25 -12.53 -5.16
CA TYR A 239 10.34 -11.39 -5.25
C TYR A 239 10.86 -10.45 -6.34
N ASP A 240 10.02 -10.17 -7.33
CA ASP A 240 10.32 -9.25 -8.43
C ASP A 240 9.05 -8.48 -8.80
N LEU A 241 9.09 -7.14 -8.77
CA LEU A 241 7.91 -6.35 -9.12
C LEU A 241 7.43 -6.60 -10.54
N ASN A 242 8.35 -6.84 -11.48
CA ASN A 242 8.04 -6.96 -12.91
C ASN A 242 7.56 -8.36 -13.31
N ASP A 243 7.92 -9.39 -12.54
CA ASP A 243 7.70 -10.80 -12.90
C ASP A 243 6.89 -11.59 -11.87
N PHE A 244 7.15 -11.40 -10.57
CA PHE A 244 6.47 -12.16 -9.52
C PHE A 244 6.46 -11.44 -8.18
N ASN A 245 5.37 -10.72 -7.91
CA ASN A 245 5.19 -9.92 -6.69
C ASN A 245 4.04 -10.44 -5.81
N CYS A 246 3.63 -9.65 -4.80
CA CYS A 246 2.56 -10.04 -3.88
C CYS A 246 1.22 -10.32 -4.60
N THR A 247 0.94 -9.58 -5.67
CA THR A 247 -0.26 -9.73 -6.49
C THR A 247 -0.24 -11.01 -7.30
N ASP A 248 0.86 -11.29 -7.99
CA ASP A 248 1.01 -12.52 -8.77
C ASP A 248 0.93 -13.76 -7.88
N TYR A 249 1.62 -13.73 -6.73
CA TYR A 249 1.55 -14.80 -5.74
C TYR A 249 0.11 -15.06 -5.27
N ALA A 250 -0.61 -14.02 -4.87
CA ALA A 250 -1.99 -14.17 -4.40
C ALA A 250 -2.91 -14.70 -5.51
N ILE A 251 -2.76 -14.22 -6.75
CA ILE A 251 -3.53 -14.70 -7.91
C ILE A 251 -3.25 -16.18 -8.19
N GLU A 252 -1.98 -16.61 -8.20
CA GLU A 252 -1.60 -18.00 -8.46
C GLU A 252 -2.14 -18.96 -7.39
N VAL A 253 -2.08 -18.57 -6.12
CA VAL A 253 -2.63 -19.38 -5.02
C VAL A 253 -4.15 -19.47 -5.12
N PHE A 254 -4.83 -18.35 -5.37
CA PHE A 254 -6.28 -18.31 -5.50
C PHE A 254 -6.77 -19.12 -6.71
N ASN A 255 -6.13 -18.95 -7.87
CA ASN A 255 -6.45 -19.65 -9.11
C ASN A 255 -6.22 -21.16 -9.01
N ALA A 256 -5.25 -21.63 -8.21
CA ALA A 256 -5.04 -23.04 -7.98
C ALA A 256 -6.24 -23.73 -7.28
N ALA A 257 -7.03 -22.98 -6.51
CA ALA A 257 -8.27 -23.49 -5.92
C ALA A 257 -9.46 -23.52 -6.91
N MET A 258 -9.38 -22.82 -8.05
CA MET A 258 -10.47 -22.71 -9.02
C MET A 258 -10.48 -23.92 -9.96
N GLN A 259 -11.45 -24.82 -9.80
CA GLN A 259 -11.60 -25.99 -10.68
C GLN A 259 -12.56 -25.76 -11.86
N ASN A 260 -13.59 -24.90 -11.71
CA ASN A 260 -14.69 -24.76 -12.68
C ASN A 260 -15.07 -23.30 -13.00
N GLY A 261 -14.25 -22.33 -12.57
CA GLY A 261 -14.49 -20.91 -12.82
C GLY A 261 -13.41 -20.33 -13.74
N GLU A 262 -13.71 -19.21 -14.39
CA GLU A 262 -12.69 -18.41 -15.06
C GLU A 262 -11.67 -17.97 -14.01
N LYS A 263 -10.41 -18.38 -14.21
CA LYS A 263 -9.30 -17.94 -13.37
C LYS A 263 -9.24 -16.41 -13.38
N LEU A 264 -8.85 -15.83 -12.26
CA LEU A 264 -8.50 -14.42 -12.21
C LEU A 264 -7.38 -14.16 -13.22
N ASN A 265 -7.63 -13.23 -14.14
CA ASN A 265 -6.67 -12.77 -15.12
C ASN A 265 -6.57 -11.25 -14.98
N VAL A 266 -5.55 -10.80 -14.25
CA VAL A 266 -5.28 -9.38 -14.01
C VAL A 266 -4.17 -8.98 -14.97
N LEU A 267 -4.45 -7.99 -15.81
CA LEU A 267 -3.46 -7.47 -16.74
C LEU A 267 -2.50 -6.52 -16.01
N ASN A 268 -1.27 -6.41 -16.53
CA ASN A 268 -0.32 -5.41 -16.07
C ASN A 268 -0.95 -4.02 -16.15
N SER A 269 -0.71 -3.21 -15.12
CA SER A 269 -1.16 -1.83 -15.13
C SER A 269 -0.23 -0.96 -15.99
N ASN A 270 -0.52 0.34 -16.05
CA ASN A 270 0.27 1.29 -16.84
C ASN A 270 1.72 1.43 -16.36
N ILE A 271 2.05 0.95 -15.15
CA ILE A 271 3.42 0.93 -14.64
C ILE A 271 4.22 -0.31 -15.06
N GLY A 272 3.61 -1.24 -15.80
CA GLY A 272 4.30 -2.32 -16.50
C GLY A 272 4.20 -3.71 -15.87
N PHE A 273 3.53 -3.85 -14.72
CA PHE A 273 3.39 -5.13 -14.00
C PHE A 273 2.04 -5.25 -13.28
N THR A 274 1.73 -6.43 -12.74
CA THR A 274 0.49 -6.69 -11.99
C THR A 274 0.53 -5.99 -10.63
N THR A 275 -0.54 -5.26 -10.28
CA THR A 275 -0.58 -4.45 -9.05
C THR A 275 -1.81 -4.73 -8.19
N PRO A 276 -1.76 -4.39 -6.88
CA PRO A 276 -2.93 -4.44 -6.01
C PRO A 276 -4.11 -3.62 -6.56
N ALA A 277 -3.86 -2.44 -7.14
CA ALA A 277 -4.90 -1.61 -7.76
C ALA A 277 -5.51 -2.26 -9.02
N GLY A 278 -4.68 -2.94 -9.84
CA GLY A 278 -5.14 -3.73 -10.97
C GLY A 278 -6.04 -4.88 -10.53
N LEU A 279 -5.62 -5.63 -9.50
CA LEU A 279 -6.42 -6.70 -8.91
C LEU A 279 -7.72 -6.15 -8.29
N TYR A 280 -7.67 -5.00 -7.60
CA TYR A 280 -8.86 -4.33 -7.08
C TYR A 280 -9.87 -4.08 -8.20
N SER A 281 -9.42 -3.47 -9.29
CA SER A 281 -10.25 -3.10 -10.43
C SER A 281 -10.88 -4.33 -11.08
N ASN A 282 -10.11 -5.42 -11.24
CA ASN A 282 -10.60 -6.69 -11.77
C ASN A 282 -11.69 -7.30 -10.87
N LEU A 283 -11.46 -7.36 -9.55
CA LEU A 283 -12.44 -7.88 -8.61
C LEU A 283 -13.71 -7.02 -8.57
N ASP A 284 -13.58 -5.69 -8.60
CA ASP A 284 -14.75 -4.81 -8.59
C ASP A 284 -15.56 -4.93 -9.89
N GLN A 285 -14.90 -5.15 -11.03
CA GLN A 285 -15.58 -5.44 -12.30
C GLN A 285 -16.36 -6.77 -12.23
N LEU A 286 -15.74 -7.85 -11.74
CA LEU A 286 -16.42 -9.14 -11.53
C LEU A 286 -17.63 -9.00 -10.59
N ARG A 287 -17.50 -8.19 -9.53
CA ARG A 287 -18.60 -7.88 -8.60
C ARG A 287 -19.73 -7.14 -9.30
N GLN A 288 -19.41 -6.09 -10.07
CA GLN A 288 -20.39 -5.32 -10.84
C GLN A 288 -21.10 -6.19 -11.89
N ASN A 289 -20.42 -7.20 -12.42
CA ASN A 289 -20.98 -8.24 -13.29
C ASN A 289 -21.78 -9.33 -12.55
N GLY A 290 -22.05 -9.15 -11.25
CA GLY A 290 -22.96 -10.00 -10.48
C GLY A 290 -22.28 -11.11 -9.67
N ASN A 291 -20.95 -11.14 -9.56
CA ASN A 291 -20.28 -12.11 -8.70
C ASN A 291 -20.50 -11.79 -7.22
N THR A 292 -21.48 -12.46 -6.60
CA THR A 292 -21.89 -12.27 -5.20
C THR A 292 -20.87 -12.72 -4.17
N LYS A 293 -19.80 -13.43 -4.59
CA LYS A 293 -18.72 -13.88 -3.72
C LYS A 293 -17.66 -12.81 -3.46
N ILE A 294 -17.79 -11.66 -4.12
CA ILE A 294 -16.88 -10.52 -3.98
C ILE A 294 -17.54 -9.45 -3.11
N SER A 295 -16.84 -9.03 -2.06
CA SER A 295 -17.30 -7.98 -1.16
C SER A 295 -16.34 -6.80 -1.18
N LYS A 296 -16.89 -5.59 -1.41
CA LYS A 296 -16.18 -4.31 -1.35
C LYS A 296 -16.60 -3.56 -0.09
N SER A 297 -15.76 -3.64 0.93
CA SER A 297 -15.92 -3.01 2.24
C SER A 297 -14.59 -3.14 2.96
N LYS A 298 -14.27 -2.21 3.86
CA LYS A 298 -13.13 -2.35 4.74
C LYS A 298 -13.35 -3.48 5.74
N PHE A 299 -12.51 -4.50 5.69
CA PHE A 299 -12.46 -5.57 6.67
C PHE A 299 -11.09 -5.59 7.34
N TYR A 300 -11.07 -5.62 8.67
CA TYR A 300 -9.89 -6.06 9.41
C TYR A 300 -9.80 -7.58 9.34
N LEU A 301 -8.59 -8.10 9.24
CA LEU A 301 -8.40 -9.53 9.17
C LEU A 301 -8.75 -10.18 10.50
N PRO A 302 -9.46 -11.31 10.48
CA PRO A 302 -9.55 -12.12 11.68
C PRO A 302 -8.16 -12.70 12.00
N PHE A 303 -7.86 -12.85 13.29
CA PHE A 303 -6.61 -13.45 13.75
C PHE A 303 -6.39 -14.83 13.12
N SER A 304 -5.15 -15.09 12.69
CA SER A 304 -4.73 -16.46 12.40
C SER A 304 -4.65 -17.23 13.71
N ASN A 305 -5.12 -18.48 13.69
CA ASN A 305 -5.10 -19.32 14.88
C ASN A 305 -3.69 -19.90 15.02
N SER A 306 -3.05 -19.73 16.18
CA SER A 306 -1.75 -20.33 16.41
C SER A 306 -1.85 -21.86 16.44
N CYS A 307 -0.80 -22.50 15.94
CA CYS A 307 -0.70 -23.94 15.87
C CYS A 307 -0.24 -24.57 17.20
N ASN A 308 -0.88 -24.20 18.31
CA ASN A 308 -0.64 -24.84 19.61
C ASN A 308 -1.56 -26.05 19.76
#